data_AF-Q8KFB2-F1
#
_entry.id   AF-Q8KFB2-F1
#
_cell.length_a   1.000
_cell.length_b   1.000
_cell.length_c   1.000
_cell.angle_alpha   90.00
_cell.angle_beta   90.00
_cell.angle_gamma   90.00
#
_symmetry.space_group_name_H-M   'P 1'
#
loop_
_entity.id
_entity.type
_entity.pdbx_description
1 polymer ?
#
loop_
_entity_poly.entity_id
_entity_poly.type
_entity_poly.pdbx_seq_one_letter_code
_entity_poly.pdbx_strand_id
1 'polypeptide(L)'
;MERLNIALVHLAVRHGEPEHNRRELIRLNRQAAEAGARIIVNTELAVSGYSFRSPKEVAAVAEPVDGPSVQAMAEIAEAAGCYIVLGYPEIDPCTGICYNSAAVLGQDGKLVLNYRKVTAEARWACPGSHMQESLFETPWGRAAVLICSDSYYGLIPRAAALRGADLLLVPANWPGGSLDPRELWRARACENGCALVACNRTGKDRTMECYDAVSCAYGADGSVIAERSSPDSEVFHVELPLSRGKLRSSSRERFASRTPERYRSIYLDMRYANDMTSWHSLPEPAPVQVHCLHELYFEPGDVSVLDSLLHDREKAAGLVVVLPMLRVANREEAVGFLLDVARAHGAAFCAGLVDTDGVAELICCRPDGSVHRRCPERDDFVLIDLDHLRLTLLSKEECRHPEAVTALAKEGCDLAVVPETGFDEGDRAVLGSRSIEQLAIAACGRDVSFICLPPVDHYRWEEAVGEGVDGASMLIEVEKLRRKRFYDRIDVELLLARNGRSPDACRADETGKREEETP
;
A
#
# COMPACT_ATOMS: atom_id res chain seq x y z
N MET A 1 16.07 -18.81 18.79
CA MET A 1 16.04 -17.53 18.03
C MET A 1 15.50 -16.49 18.97
N GLU A 2 16.14 -15.33 19.02
CA GLU A 2 15.66 -14.20 19.82
C GLU A 2 14.37 -13.64 19.19
N ARG A 3 13.42 -13.21 20.01
CA ARG A 3 12.12 -12.69 19.55
C ARG A 3 11.77 -11.42 20.31
N LEU A 4 11.10 -10.49 19.62
CA LEU A 4 10.52 -9.28 20.20
C LEU A 4 9.05 -9.54 20.54
N ASN A 5 8.72 -9.55 21.83
CA ASN A 5 7.34 -9.65 22.32
C ASN A 5 6.66 -8.29 22.22
N ILE A 6 5.62 -8.21 21.39
CA ILE A 6 4.75 -7.04 21.24
C ILE A 6 3.34 -7.43 21.71
N ALA A 7 2.73 -6.61 22.55
CA ALA A 7 1.37 -6.79 22.99
C ALA A 7 0.41 -5.87 22.23
N LEU A 8 -0.76 -6.39 21.88
CA LEU A 8 -1.86 -5.68 21.24
C LEU A 8 -3.03 -5.65 22.22
N VAL A 9 -3.36 -4.45 22.69
CA VAL A 9 -4.49 -4.22 23.61
C VAL A 9 -5.76 -4.06 22.77
N HIS A 10 -6.37 -5.21 22.45
CA HIS A 10 -7.59 -5.32 21.64
C HIS A 10 -8.80 -4.97 22.51
N LEU A 11 -9.06 -3.67 22.64
CA LEU A 11 -9.97 -3.12 23.64
C LEU A 11 -11.42 -3.02 23.13
N ALA A 12 -12.39 -3.39 23.97
CA ALA A 12 -13.80 -3.05 23.79
C ALA A 12 -14.06 -1.59 24.21
N VAL A 13 -13.74 -0.63 23.34
CA VAL A 13 -13.79 0.81 23.67
C VAL A 13 -15.24 1.30 23.87
N ARG A 14 -15.52 1.98 24.99
CA ARG A 14 -16.82 2.64 25.22
C ARG A 14 -16.84 4.06 24.70
N HIS A 15 -17.77 4.34 23.80
CA HIS A 15 -17.87 5.67 23.19
C HIS A 15 -18.21 6.77 24.22
N GLY A 16 -17.36 7.78 24.32
CA GLY A 16 -17.56 8.97 25.15
C GLY A 16 -17.35 8.75 26.65
N GLU A 17 -16.72 7.63 27.06
CA GLU A 17 -16.46 7.30 28.47
C GLU A 17 -14.95 7.22 28.79
N PRO A 18 -14.19 8.32 28.71
CA PRO A 18 -12.73 8.30 28.88
C PRO A 18 -12.26 7.75 30.23
N GLU A 19 -13.00 8.02 31.30
CA GLU A 19 -12.72 7.47 32.63
C GLU A 19 -12.82 5.94 32.67
N HIS A 20 -13.82 5.37 32.01
CA HIS A 20 -13.98 3.92 31.93
C HIS A 20 -12.86 3.30 31.10
N ASN A 21 -12.66 3.84 29.90
CA ASN A 21 -11.67 3.33 28.96
C ASN A 21 -10.26 3.42 29.54
N ARG A 22 -9.90 4.53 30.21
CA ARG A 22 -8.59 4.70 30.85
C ARG A 22 -8.36 3.67 31.96
N ARG A 23 -9.36 3.34 32.78
CA ARG A 23 -9.21 2.27 33.79
C ARG A 23 -8.89 0.92 33.15
N GLU A 24 -9.56 0.60 32.04
CA GLU A 24 -9.34 -0.67 31.35
C GLU A 24 -8.00 -0.70 30.60
N LEU A 25 -7.61 0.42 29.99
CA LEU A 25 -6.28 0.61 29.43
C LEU A 25 -5.20 0.39 30.48
N ILE A 26 -5.31 0.99 31.65
CA ILE A 26 -4.35 0.79 32.76
C ILE A 26 -4.26 -0.70 33.13
N ARG A 27 -5.41 -1.37 33.27
CA ARG A 27 -5.45 -2.80 33.63
C ARG A 27 -4.76 -3.67 32.59
N LEU A 28 -5.11 -3.51 31.32
CA LEU A 28 -4.61 -4.34 30.21
C LEU A 28 -3.14 -4.03 29.87
N ASN A 29 -2.72 -2.76 29.93
CA ASN A 29 -1.31 -2.41 29.68
C ASN A 29 -0.40 -2.93 30.81
N ARG A 30 -0.85 -2.91 32.08
CA ARG A 30 -0.12 -3.56 33.18
C ARG A 30 -0.03 -5.07 32.98
N GLN A 31 -1.14 -5.71 32.62
CA GLN A 31 -1.15 -7.15 32.30
C GLN A 31 -0.16 -7.49 31.17
N ALA A 32 -0.15 -6.71 30.09
CA ALA A 32 0.78 -6.87 28.97
C ALA A 32 2.25 -6.69 29.40
N ALA A 33 2.53 -5.66 30.21
CA ALA A 33 3.85 -5.38 30.76
C ALA A 33 4.35 -6.50 31.69
N GLU A 34 3.50 -6.99 32.60
CA GLU A 34 3.81 -8.11 33.50
C GLU A 34 4.11 -9.41 32.72
N ALA A 35 3.47 -9.59 31.56
CA ALA A 35 3.75 -10.69 30.64
C ALA A 35 5.01 -10.47 29.76
N GLY A 36 5.80 -9.42 30.03
CA GLY A 36 7.09 -9.17 29.39
C GLY A 36 7.01 -8.52 28.01
N ALA A 37 5.90 -7.84 27.67
CA ALA A 37 5.82 -7.07 26.44
C ALA A 37 6.86 -5.93 26.43
N ARG A 38 7.59 -5.81 25.32
CA ARG A 38 8.61 -4.75 25.14
C ARG A 38 8.07 -3.53 24.40
N ILE A 39 7.03 -3.74 23.59
CA ILE A 39 6.21 -2.72 22.95
C ILE A 39 4.75 -3.11 23.19
N ILE A 40 3.92 -2.17 23.61
CA ILE A 40 2.48 -2.35 23.78
C ILE A 40 1.79 -1.37 22.83
N VAL A 41 0.89 -1.87 21.98
CA VAL A 41 0.11 -1.05 21.04
C VAL A 41 -1.35 -1.10 21.45
N ASN A 42 -1.94 0.07 21.68
CA ASN A 42 -3.36 0.22 21.91
C ASN A 42 -4.08 0.56 20.60
N THR A 43 -5.38 0.30 20.55
CA THR A 43 -6.24 0.66 19.40
C THR A 43 -6.33 2.18 19.16
N GLU A 44 -6.74 2.57 17.96
CA GLU A 44 -7.04 3.96 17.61
C GLU A 44 -8.20 4.51 18.44
N LEU A 45 -8.04 5.73 18.97
CA LEU A 45 -9.01 6.40 19.84
C LEU A 45 -9.45 5.53 21.02
N ALA A 46 -8.52 4.77 21.60
CA ALA A 46 -8.77 3.88 22.73
C ALA A 46 -9.32 4.59 23.96
N VAL A 47 -9.06 5.89 24.10
CA VAL A 47 -9.57 6.72 25.21
C VAL A 47 -11.06 7.05 25.03
N SER A 48 -11.58 7.17 23.81
CA SER A 48 -12.85 7.85 23.58
C SER A 48 -13.88 7.09 22.75
N GLY A 49 -13.47 6.11 21.96
CA GLY A 49 -14.26 5.61 20.84
C GLY A 49 -14.17 6.54 19.63
N TYR A 50 -14.88 6.20 18.55
CA TYR A 50 -14.63 6.76 17.21
C TYR A 50 -15.76 7.65 16.67
N SER A 51 -17.01 7.33 17.00
CA SER A 51 -18.20 7.82 16.25
C SER A 51 -18.66 9.25 16.60
N PHE A 52 -17.75 10.22 16.57
CA PHE A 52 -18.04 11.65 16.79
C PHE A 52 -18.50 12.36 15.50
N ARG A 53 -19.39 13.34 15.65
CA ARG A 53 -20.03 14.06 14.54
C ARG A 53 -19.56 15.51 14.38
N SER A 54 -18.87 16.06 15.37
CA SER A 54 -18.41 17.46 15.34
C SER A 54 -17.25 17.72 16.32
N PRO A 55 -16.48 18.80 16.12
CA PRO A 55 -15.43 19.20 17.07
C PRO A 55 -15.99 19.43 18.49
N LYS A 56 -17.19 19.99 18.61
CA LYS A 56 -17.85 20.24 19.90
C LYS A 56 -18.11 18.95 20.68
N GLU A 57 -18.42 17.86 19.98
CA GLU A 57 -18.74 16.59 20.61
C GLU A 57 -17.49 15.90 21.16
N VAL A 58 -16.42 15.84 20.37
CA VAL A 58 -15.17 15.22 20.78
C VAL A 58 -14.44 16.04 21.84
N ALA A 59 -14.53 17.38 21.80
CA ALA A 59 -13.85 18.26 22.76
C ALA A 59 -14.22 17.98 24.23
N ALA A 60 -15.39 17.37 24.50
CA ALA A 60 -15.80 16.99 25.85
C ALA A 60 -15.00 15.81 26.43
N VAL A 61 -14.32 15.04 25.58
CA VAL A 61 -13.55 13.84 25.94
C VAL A 61 -12.12 13.87 25.38
N ALA A 62 -11.75 14.94 24.69
CA ALA A 62 -10.39 15.15 24.18
C ALA A 62 -9.45 15.54 25.32
N GLU A 63 -8.22 15.03 25.26
CA GLU A 63 -7.19 15.28 26.26
C GLU A 63 -6.00 15.99 25.61
N PRO A 64 -5.30 16.90 26.30
CA PRO A 64 -4.03 17.42 25.79
C PRO A 64 -2.98 16.30 25.77
N VAL A 65 -1.84 16.53 25.10
CA VAL A 65 -0.75 15.54 25.00
C VAL A 65 -0.14 15.15 26.35
N ASP A 66 -0.27 16.00 27.36
CA ASP A 66 0.10 15.75 28.75
C ASP A 66 -1.11 15.37 29.63
N GLY A 67 -2.20 14.92 29.00
CA GLY A 67 -3.45 14.56 29.66
C GLY A 67 -3.40 13.27 30.49
N PRO A 68 -4.46 12.98 31.27
CA PRO A 68 -4.46 11.91 32.26
C PRO A 68 -4.27 10.51 31.66
N SER A 69 -4.75 10.24 30.45
CA SER A 69 -4.54 8.95 29.79
C SER A 69 -3.10 8.77 29.34
N VAL A 70 -2.46 9.83 28.81
CA VAL A 70 -1.04 9.78 28.41
C VAL A 70 -0.14 9.63 29.64
N GLN A 71 -0.39 10.38 30.70
CA GLN A 71 0.35 10.27 31.98
C GLN A 71 0.22 8.86 32.59
N ALA A 72 -0.98 8.29 32.59
CA ALA A 72 -1.18 6.93 33.11
C ALA A 72 -0.39 5.88 32.32
N MET A 73 -0.25 6.03 30.99
CA MET A 73 0.58 5.14 30.19
C MET A 73 2.08 5.41 30.41
N ALA A 74 2.49 6.66 30.61
CA ALA A 74 3.86 7.02 30.93
C ALA A 74 4.36 6.33 32.21
N GLU A 75 3.55 6.32 33.27
CA GLU A 75 3.87 5.63 34.53
C GLU A 75 4.07 4.12 34.33
N ILE A 76 3.24 3.48 33.49
CA ILE A 76 3.36 2.05 33.19
C ILE A 76 4.62 1.79 32.36
N ALA A 77 4.88 2.63 31.36
CA ALA A 77 6.05 2.49 30.47
C ALA A 77 7.37 2.60 31.25
N GLU A 78 7.48 3.58 32.16
CA GLU A 78 8.65 3.75 33.04
C GLU A 78 8.80 2.57 34.00
N ALA A 79 7.73 2.18 34.69
CA ALA A 79 7.78 1.09 35.67
C ALA A 79 8.14 -0.27 35.04
N ALA A 80 7.71 -0.51 33.80
CA ALA A 80 7.94 -1.76 33.09
C ALA A 80 9.16 -1.75 32.16
N GLY A 81 9.72 -0.59 31.85
CA GLY A 81 10.80 -0.45 30.86
C GLY A 81 10.37 -0.87 29.45
N CYS A 82 9.14 -0.54 29.05
CA CYS A 82 8.58 -0.87 27.73
C CYS A 82 8.13 0.39 26.97
N TYR A 83 7.90 0.25 25.66
CA TYR A 83 7.26 1.30 24.87
C TYR A 83 5.75 1.12 24.87
N ILE A 84 4.99 2.21 24.92
CA ILE A 84 3.51 2.18 24.80
C ILE A 84 3.04 3.15 23.73
N VAL A 85 2.23 2.65 22.79
CA VAL A 85 1.52 3.46 21.79
C VAL A 85 0.07 3.60 22.23
N LEU A 86 -0.41 4.83 22.42
CA LEU A 86 -1.77 5.14 22.86
C LEU A 86 -2.49 6.02 21.83
N GLY A 87 -3.55 5.48 21.21
CA GLY A 87 -4.46 6.27 20.37
C GLY A 87 -5.48 7.06 21.21
N TYR A 88 -5.62 8.36 20.96
CA TYR A 88 -6.50 9.25 21.73
C TYR A 88 -6.95 10.48 20.92
N PRO A 89 -8.10 11.09 21.26
CA PRO A 89 -8.48 12.38 20.72
C PRO A 89 -7.65 13.47 21.42
N GLU A 90 -6.74 14.08 20.69
CA GLU A 90 -5.91 15.17 21.19
C GLU A 90 -6.67 16.50 21.07
N ILE A 91 -6.61 17.35 22.11
CA ILE A 91 -6.91 18.78 21.99
C ILE A 91 -5.63 19.58 22.17
N ASP A 92 -5.27 20.36 21.16
CA ASP A 92 -4.10 21.25 21.20
C ASP A 92 -4.40 22.43 22.13
N PRO A 93 -3.69 22.59 23.26
CA PRO A 93 -4.02 23.61 24.26
C PRO A 93 -3.78 25.04 23.77
N CYS A 94 -2.93 25.22 22.74
CA CYS A 94 -2.61 26.53 22.19
C CYS A 94 -3.70 27.01 21.22
N THR A 95 -4.31 26.08 20.47
CA THR A 95 -5.26 26.42 19.39
C THR A 95 -6.70 26.00 19.67
N GLY A 96 -6.92 25.08 20.61
CA GLY A 96 -8.22 24.43 20.86
C GLY A 96 -8.64 23.45 19.75
N ILE A 97 -7.76 23.17 18.77
CA ILE A 97 -8.05 22.27 17.64
C ILE A 97 -7.89 20.82 18.09
N CYS A 98 -8.84 19.97 17.67
CA CYS A 98 -8.80 18.54 17.93
C CYS A 98 -8.10 17.76 16.82
N TYR A 99 -7.39 16.70 17.19
CA TYR A 99 -6.71 15.76 16.29
C TYR A 99 -7.00 14.31 16.71
N ASN A 100 -6.93 13.39 15.76
CA ASN A 100 -6.83 11.96 16.05
C ASN A 100 -5.33 11.63 16.17
N SER A 101 -4.86 11.32 17.37
CA SER A 101 -3.43 11.26 17.65
C SER A 101 -3.03 9.93 18.30
N ALA A 102 -1.75 9.60 18.15
CA ALA A 102 -1.11 8.48 18.82
C ALA A 102 0.14 8.96 19.55
N ALA A 103 0.11 8.92 20.87
CA ALA A 103 1.26 9.20 21.72
C ALA A 103 2.11 7.93 21.88
N VAL A 104 3.43 8.08 21.79
CA VAL A 104 4.40 7.01 22.06
C VAL A 104 5.19 7.39 23.30
N LEU A 105 5.10 6.53 24.32
CA LEU A 105 5.83 6.64 25.56
C LEU A 105 7.04 5.71 25.50
N GLY A 106 8.21 6.25 25.81
CA GLY A 106 9.47 5.51 25.89
C GLY A 106 9.59 4.71 27.19
N GLN A 107 10.64 3.89 27.26
CA GLN A 107 10.94 3.03 28.42
C GLN A 107 11.23 3.81 29.71
N ASP A 108 11.49 5.11 29.62
CA ASP A 108 11.68 6.04 30.74
C ASP A 108 10.42 6.86 31.04
N GLY A 109 9.26 6.48 30.46
CA GLY A 109 7.98 7.17 30.60
C GLY A 109 7.87 8.46 29.79
N LYS A 110 8.93 8.93 29.13
CA LYS A 110 8.88 10.18 28.37
C LYS A 110 8.12 10.01 27.06
N LEU A 111 7.42 11.07 26.66
CA LEU A 111 6.84 11.16 25.32
C LEU A 111 7.98 11.22 24.29
N VAL A 112 8.10 10.21 23.44
CA VAL A 112 9.12 10.15 22.37
C VAL A 112 8.55 10.55 21.01
N LEU A 113 7.23 10.42 20.81
CA LEU A 113 6.54 10.80 19.59
C LEU A 113 5.07 11.12 19.92
N ASN A 114 4.49 12.13 19.28
CA ASN A 114 3.04 12.31 19.18
C ASN A 114 2.68 12.48 17.71
N TYR A 115 2.07 11.45 17.13
CA TYR A 115 1.72 11.42 15.71
C TYR A 115 0.25 11.77 15.53
N ARG A 116 -0.03 12.83 14.75
CA ARG A 116 -1.39 13.25 14.39
C ARG A 116 -1.77 12.62 13.05
N LYS A 117 -2.87 11.87 12.99
CA LYS A 117 -3.35 11.18 11.77
C LYS A 117 -3.41 12.12 10.58
N VAL A 118 -2.82 11.74 9.45
CA VAL A 118 -2.80 12.58 8.24
C VAL A 118 -4.14 12.46 7.50
N THR A 119 -4.69 11.24 7.45
CA THR A 119 -6.03 10.91 6.92
C THR A 119 -7.14 11.14 7.96
N ALA A 120 -7.17 12.32 8.57
CA ALA A 120 -8.05 12.62 9.71
C ALA A 120 -9.56 12.62 9.39
N GLU A 121 -10.36 12.38 10.43
CA GLU A 121 -11.83 12.45 10.39
C GLU A 121 -12.30 13.91 10.22
N ALA A 122 -12.45 14.36 8.97
CA ALA A 122 -12.78 15.74 8.62
C ALA A 122 -14.03 16.34 9.31
N ARG A 123 -14.90 15.50 9.90
CA ARG A 123 -16.06 15.93 10.68
C ARG A 123 -15.69 16.59 12.01
N TRP A 124 -14.55 16.23 12.61
CA TRP A 124 -14.19 16.70 13.95
C TRP A 124 -12.68 16.94 14.17
N ALA A 125 -11.81 16.28 13.39
CA ALA A 125 -10.36 16.38 13.52
C ALA A 125 -9.74 17.23 12.42
N CYS A 126 -8.70 17.99 12.78
CA CYS A 126 -7.77 18.54 11.81
C CYS A 126 -6.75 17.45 11.39
N PRO A 127 -6.34 17.39 10.12
CA PRO A 127 -5.25 16.50 9.69
C PRO A 127 -3.90 16.90 10.30
N GLY A 128 -3.11 15.91 10.67
CA GLY A 128 -1.68 16.10 10.92
C GLY A 128 -0.92 16.48 9.65
N SER A 129 0.28 17.04 9.82
CA SER A 129 1.15 17.37 8.69
C SER A 129 1.72 16.09 8.07
N HIS A 130 1.73 15.98 6.74
CA HIS A 130 2.39 14.87 6.04
C HIS A 130 3.92 14.92 6.15
N MET A 131 4.47 16.06 6.59
CA MET A 131 5.89 16.29 6.87
C MET A 131 6.27 16.03 8.34
N GLN A 132 5.31 15.65 9.20
CA GLN A 132 5.60 15.38 10.61
C GLN A 132 6.49 14.14 10.76
N GLU A 133 7.22 14.07 11.87
CA GLU A 133 7.91 12.85 12.26
C GLU A 133 6.88 11.75 12.57
N SER A 134 7.13 10.54 12.09
CA SER A 134 6.33 9.36 12.41
C SER A 134 7.17 8.22 13.00
N LEU A 135 8.49 8.38 13.06
CA LEU A 135 9.43 7.37 13.54
C LEU A 135 9.90 7.65 14.98
N PHE A 136 10.24 6.58 15.68
CA PHE A 136 10.98 6.63 16.93
C PHE A 136 11.99 5.47 17.01
N GLU A 137 13.06 5.69 17.76
CA GLU A 137 14.16 4.73 17.91
C GLU A 137 13.83 3.67 18.96
N THR A 138 14.19 2.42 18.68
CA THR A 138 14.12 1.31 19.64
C THR A 138 15.42 0.49 19.62
N PRO A 139 15.70 -0.30 20.67
CA PRO A 139 16.82 -1.24 20.67
C PRO A 139 16.81 -2.23 19.50
N TRP A 140 15.64 -2.51 18.90
CA TRP A 140 15.47 -3.53 17.86
C TRP A 140 15.43 -2.98 16.43
N GLY A 141 15.41 -1.65 16.25
CA GLY A 141 15.23 -0.99 14.96
C GLY A 141 14.34 0.25 15.08
N ARG A 142 14.08 0.93 13.96
CA ARG A 142 13.18 2.09 13.94
C ARG A 142 11.74 1.65 13.78
N ALA A 143 10.85 2.15 14.62
CA ALA A 143 9.42 1.90 14.50
C ALA A 143 8.73 3.18 14.02
N ALA A 144 7.73 3.05 13.15
CA ALA A 144 6.87 4.14 12.72
C ALA A 144 5.43 3.91 13.18
N VAL A 145 4.71 4.99 13.51
CA VAL A 145 3.27 4.94 13.82
C VAL A 145 2.48 5.49 12.65
N LEU A 146 1.49 4.72 12.20
CA LEU A 146 0.52 5.11 11.17
C LEU A 146 -0.87 4.79 11.70
N ILE A 147 -1.80 5.73 11.72
CA ILE A 147 -3.11 5.49 12.34
C ILE A 147 -4.10 5.02 11.28
N CYS A 148 -4.57 3.77 11.42
CA CYS A 148 -5.70 3.21 10.67
C CYS A 148 -5.65 3.51 9.16
N SER A 149 -6.49 4.41 8.65
CA SER A 149 -6.57 4.79 7.23
C SER A 149 -5.30 5.43 6.66
N ASP A 150 -4.32 5.82 7.48
CA ASP A 150 -3.00 6.20 6.98
C ASP A 150 -2.30 5.01 6.27
N SER A 151 -2.72 3.77 6.55
CA SER A 151 -2.25 2.56 5.87
C SER A 151 -3.04 2.19 4.60
N TYR A 152 -4.14 2.92 4.31
CA TYR A 152 -5.06 2.58 3.22
C TYR A 152 -4.40 2.73 1.85
N TYR A 153 -3.79 3.90 1.58
CA TYR A 153 -2.99 4.15 0.37
C TYR A 153 -1.52 3.78 0.59
N GLY A 154 -0.77 3.51 -0.48
CA GLY A 154 0.61 3.05 -0.37
C GLY A 154 1.63 4.15 -0.01
N LEU A 155 1.32 5.42 -0.28
CA LEU A 155 2.32 6.49 -0.22
C LEU A 155 2.73 6.91 1.20
N ILE A 156 1.83 6.89 2.19
CA ILE A 156 2.19 7.22 3.58
C ILE A 156 3.06 6.11 4.20
N PRO A 157 2.70 4.81 4.11
CA PRO A 157 3.59 3.72 4.55
C PRO A 157 4.94 3.74 3.84
N ARG A 158 4.95 4.04 2.54
CA ARG A 158 6.17 4.20 1.75
C ARG A 158 7.06 5.33 2.29
N ALA A 159 6.49 6.48 2.62
CA ALA A 159 7.24 7.59 3.21
C ALA A 159 7.90 7.20 4.55
N ALA A 160 7.16 6.52 5.43
CA ALA A 160 7.72 6.01 6.69
C ALA A 160 8.89 5.03 6.46
N ALA A 161 8.74 4.12 5.50
CA ALA A 161 9.78 3.16 5.16
C ALA A 161 11.00 3.80 4.49
N LEU A 162 10.84 4.86 3.67
CA LEU A 162 11.94 5.64 3.10
C LEU A 162 12.73 6.44 4.15
N ARG A 163 12.07 6.90 5.22
CA ARG A 163 12.74 7.44 6.42
C ARG A 163 13.44 6.34 7.24
N GLY A 164 13.20 5.08 6.88
CA GLY A 164 13.95 3.91 7.31
C GLY A 164 13.35 3.17 8.48
N ALA A 165 12.01 3.12 8.55
CA ALA A 165 11.28 2.26 9.47
C ALA A 165 11.58 0.77 9.19
N ASP A 166 11.80 0.01 10.26
CA ASP A 166 11.90 -1.46 10.25
C ASP A 166 10.57 -2.12 10.66
N LEU A 167 9.73 -1.39 11.40
CA LEU A 167 8.45 -1.80 11.95
C LEU A 167 7.39 -0.71 11.76
N LEU A 168 6.24 -1.07 11.20
CA LEU A 168 5.05 -0.22 11.15
C LEU A 168 4.07 -0.63 12.25
N LEU A 169 3.73 0.29 13.14
CA LEU A 169 2.74 0.10 14.20
C LEU A 169 1.45 0.83 13.80
N VAL A 170 0.34 0.07 13.76
CA VAL A 170 -0.96 0.56 13.26
C VAL A 170 -2.04 0.43 14.33
N PRO A 171 -2.24 1.44 15.19
CA PRO A 171 -3.48 1.60 15.94
C PRO A 171 -4.65 1.72 14.97
N ALA A 172 -5.66 0.86 15.09
CA ALA A 172 -6.76 0.79 14.15
C ALA A 172 -8.13 0.73 14.83
N ASN A 173 -9.12 1.34 14.20
CA ASN A 173 -10.53 1.26 14.55
C ASN A 173 -11.30 0.86 13.28
N TRP A 174 -11.07 -0.38 12.81
CA TRP A 174 -11.54 -0.85 11.52
C TRP A 174 -12.58 -1.96 11.71
N PRO A 175 -13.87 -1.71 11.45
CA PRO A 175 -14.92 -2.70 11.66
C PRO A 175 -14.81 -3.84 10.64
N GLY A 176 -15.39 -5.00 10.96
CA GLY A 176 -15.62 -6.03 9.95
C GLY A 176 -16.49 -5.46 8.82
N GLY A 177 -16.20 -5.82 7.57
CA GLY A 177 -16.90 -5.23 6.43
C GLY A 177 -16.39 -5.65 5.07
N SER A 178 -16.67 -4.82 4.06
CA SER A 178 -16.45 -5.13 2.66
C SER A 178 -15.00 -5.12 2.20
N LEU A 179 -14.11 -4.41 2.89
CA LEU A 179 -12.68 -4.51 2.74
C LEU A 179 -12.07 -5.03 4.03
N ASP A 180 -11.40 -6.16 3.94
CA ASP A 180 -10.62 -6.71 5.03
C ASP A 180 -9.27 -5.95 5.14
N PRO A 181 -9.00 -5.25 6.25
CA PRO A 181 -7.75 -4.50 6.40
C PRO A 181 -6.51 -5.39 6.39
N ARG A 182 -6.64 -6.69 6.68
CA ARG A 182 -5.52 -7.65 6.65
C ARG A 182 -4.83 -7.68 5.30
N GLU A 183 -5.59 -7.61 4.21
CA GLU A 183 -5.04 -7.63 2.85
C GLU A 183 -4.13 -6.41 2.61
N LEU A 184 -4.55 -5.24 3.09
CA LEU A 184 -3.77 -4.00 2.96
C LEU A 184 -2.55 -4.02 3.86
N TRP A 185 -2.71 -4.38 5.13
CA TRP A 185 -1.62 -4.44 6.09
C TRP A 185 -0.54 -5.44 5.66
N ARG A 186 -0.93 -6.60 5.13
CA ARG A 186 0.01 -7.56 4.55
C ARG A 186 0.72 -6.97 3.32
N ALA A 187 -0.01 -6.30 2.42
CA ALA A 187 0.58 -5.62 1.27
C ALA A 187 1.58 -4.52 1.69
N ARG A 188 1.27 -3.70 2.71
CA ARG A 188 2.17 -2.66 3.23
C ARG A 188 3.44 -3.23 3.84
N ALA A 189 3.38 -4.41 4.46
CA ALA A 189 4.58 -5.12 4.92
C ALA A 189 5.44 -5.58 3.72
N CYS A 190 4.83 -6.33 2.78
CA CYS A 190 5.49 -6.87 1.59
C CYS A 190 6.16 -5.81 0.70
N GLU A 191 5.47 -4.70 0.44
CA GLU A 191 5.91 -3.68 -0.50
C GLU A 191 7.05 -2.83 0.07
N ASN A 192 7.11 -2.66 1.39
CA ASN A 192 8.08 -1.79 2.06
C ASN A 192 9.24 -2.58 2.70
N GLY A 193 9.12 -3.90 2.81
CA GLY A 193 10.15 -4.72 3.43
C GLY A 193 10.27 -4.48 4.94
N CYS A 194 9.17 -4.11 5.59
CA CYS A 194 9.08 -3.78 7.02
C CYS A 194 8.11 -4.75 7.69
N ALA A 195 8.38 -5.15 8.94
CA ALA A 195 7.36 -5.82 9.73
C ALA A 195 6.18 -4.86 9.97
N LEU A 196 4.97 -5.39 10.09
CA LEU A 196 3.79 -4.59 10.41
C LEU A 196 3.00 -5.23 11.53
N VAL A 197 2.60 -4.42 12.52
CA VAL A 197 1.78 -4.85 13.65
C VAL A 197 0.61 -3.89 13.80
N ALA A 198 -0.61 -4.40 13.64
CA ALA A 198 -1.84 -3.63 13.74
C ALA A 198 -2.66 -4.07 14.96
N CYS A 199 -3.03 -3.10 15.80
CA CYS A 199 -3.90 -3.31 16.95
C CYS A 199 -5.28 -2.71 16.64
N ASN A 200 -6.22 -3.57 16.32
CA ASN A 200 -7.62 -3.17 16.13
C ASN A 200 -8.37 -3.20 17.47
N ARG A 201 -9.59 -2.66 17.51
CA ARG A 201 -10.50 -2.73 18.67
C ARG A 201 -11.44 -3.93 18.58
N THR A 202 -12.19 -4.15 19.64
CA THR A 202 -13.42 -4.95 19.61
C THR A 202 -14.63 -4.17 20.13
N GLY A 203 -15.76 -4.85 20.26
CA GLY A 203 -17.00 -4.34 20.81
C GLY A 203 -17.77 -3.48 19.83
N LYS A 204 -18.70 -2.70 20.39
CA LYS A 204 -19.61 -1.86 19.64
C LYS A 204 -19.42 -0.39 20.04
N ASP A 205 -19.24 0.45 19.03
CA ASP A 205 -19.35 1.90 19.13
C ASP A 205 -20.81 2.33 18.85
N ARG A 206 -21.07 3.59 18.46
CA ARG A 206 -22.42 4.02 18.08
C ARG A 206 -22.86 3.51 16.71
N THR A 207 -21.97 3.61 15.71
CA THR A 207 -22.28 3.28 14.31
C THR A 207 -21.39 2.18 13.74
N MET A 208 -20.48 1.64 14.55
CA MET A 208 -19.51 0.63 14.15
C MET A 208 -19.59 -0.58 15.06
N GLU A 209 -19.63 -1.76 14.45
CA GLU A 209 -19.58 -3.04 15.13
C GLU A 209 -18.25 -3.72 14.79
N CYS A 210 -17.45 -3.99 15.81
CA CYS A 210 -16.07 -4.46 15.68
C CYS A 210 -15.83 -5.79 16.39
N TYR A 211 -16.88 -6.55 16.73
CA TYR A 211 -16.74 -7.84 17.43
C TYR A 211 -15.87 -8.85 16.68
N ASP A 212 -15.91 -8.81 15.35
CA ASP A 212 -15.12 -9.69 14.47
C ASP A 212 -13.86 -9.01 13.92
N ALA A 213 -13.55 -7.80 14.39
CA ALA A 213 -12.39 -7.05 13.92
C ALA A 213 -11.09 -7.75 14.34
N VAL A 214 -10.09 -7.73 13.45
CA VAL A 214 -8.86 -8.51 13.63
C VAL A 214 -7.68 -7.58 13.95
N SER A 215 -6.90 -7.95 14.96
CA SER A 215 -5.55 -7.46 15.22
C SER A 215 -4.54 -8.44 14.62
N CYS A 216 -3.45 -7.95 14.04
CA CYS A 216 -2.52 -8.81 13.29
C CYS A 216 -1.06 -8.39 13.39
N ALA A 217 -0.18 -9.31 12.99
CA ALA A 217 1.25 -9.10 12.82
C ALA A 217 1.74 -9.83 11.57
N TYR A 218 2.53 -9.13 10.75
CA TYR A 218 3.16 -9.65 9.54
C TYR A 218 4.68 -9.42 9.57
N GLY A 219 5.43 -10.37 9.01
CA GLY A 219 6.85 -10.22 8.74
C GLY A 219 7.12 -9.25 7.58
N ALA A 220 8.38 -8.87 7.39
CA ALA A 220 8.81 -7.96 6.30
C ALA A 220 8.55 -8.49 4.88
N ASP A 221 8.32 -9.79 4.74
CA ASP A 221 7.93 -10.48 3.52
C ASP A 221 6.42 -10.73 3.41
N GLY A 222 5.63 -10.23 4.38
CA GLY A 222 4.20 -10.49 4.50
C GLY A 222 3.84 -11.87 5.04
N SER A 223 4.80 -12.62 5.60
CA SER A 223 4.50 -13.85 6.33
C SER A 223 3.57 -13.57 7.50
N VAL A 224 2.52 -14.39 7.65
CA VAL A 224 1.55 -14.24 8.75
C VAL A 224 2.17 -14.70 10.05
N ILE A 225 2.32 -13.79 11.02
CA ILE A 225 2.83 -14.08 12.36
C ILE A 225 1.66 -14.31 13.32
N ALA A 226 0.63 -13.46 13.24
CA ALA A 226 -0.59 -13.61 14.00
C ALA A 226 -1.75 -12.88 13.33
N GLU A 227 -2.94 -13.46 13.42
CA GLU A 227 -4.22 -12.81 13.15
C GLU A 227 -5.18 -13.28 14.24
N ARG A 228 -5.69 -12.35 15.05
CA ARG A 228 -6.55 -12.66 16.21
C ARG A 228 -7.69 -11.67 16.32
N SER A 229 -8.86 -12.20 16.63
CA SER A 229 -10.04 -11.44 17.03
C SER A 229 -10.58 -11.99 18.34
N SER A 230 -11.29 -11.16 19.09
CA SER A 230 -12.01 -11.55 20.29
C SER A 230 -13.22 -10.63 20.44
N PRO A 231 -14.40 -11.13 20.83
CA PRO A 231 -15.56 -10.25 21.09
C PRO A 231 -15.39 -9.42 22.37
N ASP A 232 -14.42 -9.79 23.22
CA ASP A 232 -14.13 -9.18 24.51
C ASP A 232 -12.74 -8.53 24.53
N SER A 233 -12.55 -7.59 25.48
CA SER A 233 -11.24 -6.95 25.68
C SER A 233 -10.16 -7.98 26.03
N GLU A 234 -9.10 -8.05 25.21
CA GLU A 234 -8.03 -9.03 25.37
C GLU A 234 -6.65 -8.43 25.04
N VAL A 235 -5.60 -8.98 25.65
CA VAL A 235 -4.21 -8.70 25.27
C VAL A 235 -3.70 -9.84 24.40
N PHE A 236 -3.38 -9.54 23.14
CA PHE A 236 -2.72 -10.49 22.27
C PHE A 236 -1.22 -10.26 22.27
N HIS A 237 -0.45 -11.31 22.54
CA HIS A 237 1.00 -11.28 22.39
C HIS A 237 1.42 -11.85 21.04
N VAL A 238 2.27 -11.10 20.33
CA VAL A 238 2.89 -11.49 19.06
C VAL A 238 4.39 -11.44 19.18
N GLU A 239 5.09 -12.38 18.56
CA GLU A 239 6.54 -12.50 18.68
C GLU A 239 7.24 -12.35 17.33
N LEU A 240 7.80 -11.17 17.08
CA LEU A 240 8.55 -10.90 15.85
C LEU A 240 9.95 -11.52 15.92
N PRO A 241 10.41 -12.23 14.89
CA PRO A 241 11.75 -12.82 14.88
C PRO A 241 12.84 -11.75 14.80
N LEU A 242 13.87 -11.88 15.63
CA LEU A 242 15.06 -11.02 15.61
C LEU A 242 16.25 -11.74 14.98
N SER A 243 17.12 -10.96 14.32
CA SER A 243 18.41 -11.37 13.81
C SER A 243 19.49 -10.49 14.44
N ARG A 244 20.37 -11.08 15.26
CA ARG A 244 21.41 -10.35 16.00
C ARG A 244 20.84 -9.16 16.82
N GLY A 245 19.73 -9.38 17.53
CA GLY A 245 19.06 -8.35 18.33
C GLY A 245 18.27 -7.30 17.54
N LYS A 246 18.21 -7.39 16.21
CA LYS A 246 17.50 -6.42 15.35
C LYS A 246 16.36 -7.06 14.57
N LEU A 247 15.34 -6.28 14.27
CA LEU A 247 14.27 -6.65 13.35
C LEU A 247 14.85 -6.90 11.96
N ARG A 248 14.26 -7.86 11.24
CA ARG A 248 14.61 -8.09 9.84
C ARG A 248 13.86 -7.07 8.99
N SER A 249 14.60 -6.28 8.22
CA SER A 249 14.07 -5.44 7.16
C SER A 249 14.73 -5.83 5.84
N SER A 250 13.93 -5.86 4.77
CA SER A 250 14.38 -5.96 3.38
C SER A 250 14.15 -4.65 2.61
N SER A 251 13.87 -3.54 3.31
CA SER A 251 13.54 -2.25 2.70
C SER A 251 14.61 -1.78 1.71
N ARG A 252 15.90 -2.01 2.01
CA ARG A 252 16.99 -1.67 1.08
C ARG A 252 16.91 -2.43 -0.25
N GLU A 253 16.60 -3.72 -0.18
CA GLU A 253 16.42 -4.56 -1.37
C GLU A 253 15.17 -4.12 -2.13
N ARG A 254 14.06 -3.87 -1.40
CA ARG A 254 12.81 -3.39 -1.99
C ARG A 254 12.98 -2.05 -2.70
N PHE A 255 13.82 -1.15 -2.18
CA PHE A 255 13.99 0.18 -2.76
C PHE A 255 15.07 0.26 -3.83
N ALA A 256 15.88 -0.79 -4.02
CA ALA A 256 16.94 -0.81 -5.01
C ALA A 256 16.42 -0.60 -6.45
N SER A 257 15.19 -1.03 -6.74
CA SER A 257 14.52 -0.87 -8.04
C SER A 257 13.74 0.44 -8.19
N ARG A 258 13.77 1.35 -7.20
CA ARG A 258 13.07 2.64 -7.30
C ARG A 258 13.74 3.54 -8.33
N THR A 259 12.92 4.16 -9.18
CA THR A 259 13.33 5.12 -10.22
C THR A 259 12.59 6.46 -10.09
N PRO A 260 12.89 7.30 -9.08
CA PRO A 260 12.15 8.54 -8.80
C PRO A 260 11.98 9.49 -9.98
N GLU A 261 12.96 9.55 -10.87
CA GLU A 261 12.90 10.29 -12.12
C GLU A 261 11.72 9.91 -13.04
N ARG A 262 11.25 8.65 -13.01
CA ARG A 262 10.21 8.13 -13.92
C ARG A 262 8.79 8.42 -13.46
N TYR A 263 8.58 8.61 -12.15
CA TYR A 263 7.26 8.88 -11.57
C TYR A 263 7.15 10.29 -10.98
N ARG A 264 7.86 11.24 -11.58
CA ARG A 264 7.83 12.66 -11.18
C ARG A 264 6.42 13.22 -11.15
N SER A 265 5.54 12.81 -12.07
CA SER A 265 4.13 13.21 -12.13
C SER A 265 3.33 12.95 -10.84
N ILE A 266 3.87 12.22 -9.87
CA ILE A 266 3.32 12.15 -8.51
C ILE A 266 3.16 13.54 -7.84
N TYR A 267 3.90 14.58 -8.26
CA TYR A 267 3.75 15.94 -7.73
C TYR A 267 2.42 16.61 -8.11
N LEU A 268 1.73 16.12 -9.15
CA LEU A 268 0.49 16.72 -9.63
C LEU A 268 -0.58 16.68 -8.54
N ASP A 269 -1.06 17.84 -8.12
CA ASP A 269 -2.20 17.95 -7.19
C ASP A 269 -3.51 17.88 -7.99
N MET A 270 -4.12 16.70 -7.99
CA MET A 270 -5.28 16.37 -8.83
C MET A 270 -6.57 16.26 -8.01
N ARG A 271 -6.60 16.79 -6.79
CA ARG A 271 -7.75 16.70 -5.87
C ARG A 271 -9.06 17.28 -6.40
N TYR A 272 -9.00 18.16 -7.41
CA TYR A 272 -10.15 18.80 -8.04
C TYR A 272 -10.46 18.25 -9.44
N ALA A 273 -9.67 17.30 -9.95
CA ALA A 273 -9.93 16.64 -11.22
C ALA A 273 -11.01 15.55 -11.01
N ASN A 274 -12.25 15.85 -11.39
CA ASN A 274 -13.36 14.90 -11.27
C ASN A 274 -13.37 13.85 -12.40
N ASP A 275 -12.80 14.18 -13.55
CA ASP A 275 -12.71 13.34 -14.74
C ASP A 275 -11.39 13.66 -15.45
N MET A 276 -10.57 12.64 -15.71
CA MET A 276 -9.24 12.80 -16.30
C MET A 276 -9.26 13.03 -17.83
N THR A 277 -10.40 12.82 -18.49
CA THR A 277 -10.53 12.81 -19.96
C THR A 277 -10.01 14.10 -20.60
N SER A 278 -10.51 15.25 -20.15
CA SER A 278 -10.14 16.55 -20.74
C SER A 278 -8.76 17.03 -20.31
N TRP A 279 -8.29 16.66 -19.12
CA TRP A 279 -6.96 17.03 -18.63
C TRP A 279 -5.84 16.42 -19.48
N HIS A 280 -6.06 15.20 -19.97
CA HIS A 280 -5.05 14.41 -20.68
C HIS A 280 -5.38 14.13 -22.14
N SER A 281 -6.46 14.74 -22.65
CA SER A 281 -7.00 14.48 -24.00
C SER A 281 -7.16 12.99 -24.27
N LEU A 282 -7.74 12.26 -23.31
CA LEU A 282 -7.92 10.81 -23.39
C LEU A 282 -8.92 10.45 -24.50
N PRO A 283 -8.82 9.24 -25.09
CA PRO A 283 -9.78 8.76 -26.08
C PRO A 283 -11.22 8.73 -25.55
N GLU A 284 -12.25 8.61 -26.39
CA GLU A 284 -13.63 8.52 -25.87
C GLU A 284 -13.85 7.19 -25.13
N PRO A 285 -14.30 7.20 -23.85
CA PRO A 285 -14.38 5.97 -23.05
C PRO A 285 -15.55 5.10 -23.50
N ALA A 286 -15.32 3.79 -23.57
CA ALA A 286 -16.32 2.76 -23.75
C ALA A 286 -15.91 1.49 -22.96
N PRO A 287 -16.84 0.54 -22.72
CA PRO A 287 -16.48 -0.73 -22.10
C PRO A 287 -15.43 -1.47 -22.92
N VAL A 288 -14.38 -1.97 -22.26
CA VAL A 288 -13.29 -2.71 -22.90
C VAL A 288 -13.13 -4.07 -22.24
N GLN A 289 -13.17 -5.12 -23.05
CA GLN A 289 -12.87 -6.47 -22.59
C GLN A 289 -11.36 -6.65 -22.44
N VAL A 290 -10.93 -7.18 -21.29
CA VAL A 290 -9.54 -7.57 -21.04
C VAL A 290 -9.47 -9.07 -20.75
N HIS A 291 -8.52 -9.74 -21.38
CA HIS A 291 -8.23 -11.16 -21.16
C HIS A 291 -6.74 -11.36 -20.86
N CYS A 292 -6.44 -11.94 -19.71
CA CYS A 292 -5.11 -12.49 -19.43
C CYS A 292 -5.12 -13.98 -19.79
N LEU A 293 -4.25 -14.42 -20.70
CA LEU A 293 -4.21 -15.81 -21.16
C LEU A 293 -2.93 -16.51 -20.70
N HIS A 294 -3.06 -17.73 -20.17
CA HIS A 294 -1.95 -18.50 -19.61
C HIS A 294 -1.12 -19.24 -20.66
N GLU A 295 0.03 -19.75 -20.21
CA GLU A 295 0.88 -20.69 -20.94
C GLU A 295 0.53 -22.13 -20.51
N LEU A 296 -0.47 -22.76 -21.14
CA LEU A 296 -0.61 -24.22 -21.12
C LEU A 296 -0.52 -24.72 -22.56
N TYR A 297 0.65 -25.25 -22.93
CA TYR A 297 0.99 -25.81 -24.26
C TYR A 297 1.31 -24.81 -25.38
N PHE A 298 2.09 -23.76 -25.09
CA PHE A 298 2.77 -23.00 -26.15
C PHE A 298 4.25 -23.36 -26.14
N GLU A 299 4.78 -23.89 -27.25
CA GLU A 299 6.24 -23.86 -27.43
C GLU A 299 6.67 -22.43 -27.77
N PRO A 300 7.77 -21.92 -27.17
CA PRO A 300 8.42 -20.68 -27.59
C PRO A 300 8.54 -20.53 -29.12
N GLY A 301 7.64 -19.77 -29.75
CA GLY A 301 7.62 -19.54 -31.20
C GLY A 301 6.44 -20.15 -31.97
N ASP A 302 5.63 -21.02 -31.37
CA ASP A 302 4.39 -21.52 -31.98
C ASP A 302 3.16 -20.92 -31.30
N VAL A 303 2.79 -19.75 -31.79
CA VAL A 303 1.70 -18.91 -31.28
C VAL A 303 0.40 -19.10 -32.07
N SER A 304 0.33 -20.14 -32.93
CA SER A 304 -0.86 -20.52 -33.70
C SER A 304 -2.07 -20.89 -32.83
N VAL A 305 -1.82 -21.32 -31.59
CA VAL A 305 -2.85 -21.59 -30.58
C VAL A 305 -3.57 -20.31 -30.10
N LEU A 306 -2.96 -19.12 -30.25
CA LEU A 306 -3.67 -17.86 -29.96
C LEU A 306 -4.83 -17.63 -30.93
N ASP A 307 -4.68 -18.03 -32.20
CA ASP A 307 -5.72 -17.90 -33.21
C ASP A 307 -6.94 -18.78 -32.86
N SER A 308 -6.70 -20.00 -32.36
CA SER A 308 -7.78 -20.91 -31.94
C SER A 308 -8.47 -20.49 -30.64
N LEU A 309 -7.73 -20.00 -29.65
CA LEU A 309 -8.30 -19.49 -28.38
C LEU A 309 -9.16 -18.23 -28.56
N LEU A 310 -8.90 -17.46 -29.62
CA LEU A 310 -9.60 -16.23 -29.92
C LEU A 310 -10.67 -16.41 -30.99
N HIS A 311 -10.67 -17.51 -31.74
CA HIS A 311 -11.68 -17.80 -32.78
C HIS A 311 -13.12 -17.79 -32.22
N ASP A 312 -13.29 -18.25 -30.97
CA ASP A 312 -14.58 -18.29 -30.26
C ASP A 312 -14.84 -17.04 -29.39
N ARG A 313 -13.91 -16.09 -29.30
CA ARG A 313 -14.06 -14.87 -28.50
C ARG A 313 -14.53 -13.74 -29.40
N GLU A 314 -15.62 -13.07 -29.02
CA GLU A 314 -16.25 -12.04 -29.84
C GLU A 314 -15.25 -10.96 -30.26
N LYS A 315 -15.32 -10.56 -31.54
CA LYS A 315 -14.60 -9.39 -32.09
C LYS A 315 -15.17 -8.11 -31.47
N ALA A 316 -14.86 -7.87 -30.20
CA ALA A 316 -15.21 -6.66 -29.49
C ALA A 316 -14.22 -5.55 -29.86
N ALA A 317 -14.73 -4.37 -30.22
CA ALA A 317 -13.90 -3.20 -30.42
C ALA A 317 -13.12 -2.88 -29.13
N GLY A 318 -11.83 -2.59 -29.26
CA GLY A 318 -10.97 -2.27 -28.12
C GLY A 318 -10.54 -3.47 -27.25
N LEU A 319 -10.72 -4.73 -27.69
CA LEU A 319 -10.27 -5.91 -26.95
C LEU A 319 -8.76 -5.84 -26.62
N VAL A 320 -8.40 -6.05 -25.35
CA VAL A 320 -7.00 -6.16 -24.90
C VAL A 320 -6.72 -7.59 -24.43
N VAL A 321 -5.71 -8.22 -25.04
CA VAL A 321 -5.19 -9.53 -24.64
C VAL A 321 -3.82 -9.33 -23.99
N VAL A 322 -3.68 -9.87 -22.78
CA VAL A 322 -2.44 -9.86 -22.01
C VAL A 322 -1.88 -11.28 -21.97
N LEU A 323 -0.62 -11.41 -22.36
CA LEU A 323 0.16 -12.65 -22.33
C LEU A 323 1.24 -12.56 -21.25
N PRO A 324 1.74 -13.68 -20.72
CA PRO A 324 2.81 -13.68 -19.74
C PRO A 324 4.16 -13.29 -20.38
N MET A 325 5.23 -13.37 -19.60
CA MET A 325 6.59 -13.24 -20.11
C MET A 325 6.95 -14.47 -20.97
N LEU A 326 7.03 -14.25 -22.28
CA LEU A 326 7.34 -15.24 -23.30
C LEU A 326 8.85 -15.34 -23.51
N ARG A 327 9.39 -16.55 -23.49
CA ARG A 327 10.76 -16.80 -23.95
C ARG A 327 10.73 -16.88 -25.48
N VAL A 328 11.61 -16.17 -26.17
CA VAL A 328 11.64 -16.15 -27.63
C VAL A 328 13.06 -16.25 -28.17
N ALA A 329 13.25 -16.98 -29.27
CA ALA A 329 14.53 -17.05 -29.96
C ALA A 329 14.81 -15.77 -30.78
N ASN A 330 13.76 -15.15 -31.34
CA ASN A 330 13.83 -13.92 -32.12
C ASN A 330 12.66 -13.00 -31.76
N ARG A 331 12.95 -11.80 -31.25
CA ARG A 331 11.93 -10.83 -30.85
C ARG A 331 11.14 -10.28 -32.04
N GLU A 332 11.80 -9.98 -33.15
CA GLU A 332 11.14 -9.38 -34.31
C GLU A 332 10.14 -10.33 -34.96
N GLU A 333 10.46 -11.62 -34.99
CA GLU A 333 9.54 -12.65 -35.46
C GLU A 333 8.31 -12.78 -34.56
N ALA A 334 8.52 -12.81 -33.23
CA ALA A 334 7.43 -12.85 -32.26
C ALA A 334 6.52 -11.60 -32.36
N VAL A 335 7.11 -10.41 -32.49
CA VAL A 335 6.38 -9.15 -32.67
C VAL A 335 5.60 -9.15 -33.99
N GLY A 336 6.23 -9.57 -35.09
CA GLY A 336 5.58 -9.67 -36.40
C GLY A 336 4.36 -10.57 -36.37
N PHE A 337 4.46 -11.73 -35.73
CA PHE A 337 3.33 -12.62 -35.55
C PHE A 337 2.22 -12.00 -34.68
N LEU A 338 2.56 -11.43 -33.52
CA LEU A 338 1.57 -10.80 -32.64
C LEU A 338 0.85 -9.63 -33.34
N LEU A 339 1.53 -8.90 -34.22
CA LEU A 339 0.92 -7.88 -35.08
C LEU A 339 -0.06 -8.47 -36.10
N ASP A 340 0.26 -9.63 -36.68
CA ASP A 340 -0.62 -10.29 -37.64
C ASP A 340 -1.89 -10.80 -36.94
N VAL A 341 -1.76 -11.36 -35.73
CA VAL A 341 -2.90 -11.77 -34.89
C VAL A 341 -3.70 -10.55 -34.43
N ALA A 342 -3.04 -9.49 -33.97
CA ALA A 342 -3.69 -8.23 -33.60
C ALA A 342 -4.56 -7.69 -34.75
N ARG A 343 -4.04 -7.72 -35.98
CA ARG A 343 -4.77 -7.34 -37.20
C ARG A 343 -5.93 -8.28 -37.52
N ALA A 344 -5.74 -9.60 -37.42
CA ALA A 344 -6.77 -10.58 -37.73
C ALA A 344 -7.99 -10.51 -36.79
N HIS A 345 -7.73 -10.24 -35.50
CA HIS A 345 -8.74 -10.23 -34.44
C HIS A 345 -9.24 -8.84 -34.06
N GLY A 346 -8.57 -7.77 -34.51
CA GLY A 346 -8.93 -6.40 -34.11
C GLY A 346 -8.66 -6.13 -32.63
N ALA A 347 -7.66 -6.79 -32.04
CA ALA A 347 -7.34 -6.73 -30.61
C ALA A 347 -5.90 -6.26 -30.37
N ALA A 348 -5.66 -5.55 -29.27
CA ALA A 348 -4.32 -5.21 -28.83
C ALA A 348 -3.71 -6.35 -28.02
N PHE A 349 -2.45 -6.71 -28.30
CA PHE A 349 -1.73 -7.77 -27.59
C PHE A 349 -0.58 -7.19 -26.79
N CYS A 350 -0.64 -7.35 -25.47
CA CYS A 350 0.41 -6.94 -24.55
C CYS A 350 1.15 -8.17 -24.04
N ALA A 351 2.48 -8.17 -24.09
CA ALA A 351 3.30 -9.30 -23.66
C ALA A 351 4.65 -8.83 -23.13
N GLY A 352 5.31 -9.70 -22.37
CA GLY A 352 6.74 -9.59 -22.10
C GLY A 352 7.51 -10.55 -22.99
N LEU A 353 8.66 -10.14 -23.52
CA LEU A 353 9.57 -10.96 -24.31
C LEU A 353 10.93 -11.04 -23.63
N VAL A 354 11.39 -12.25 -23.36
CA VAL A 354 12.75 -12.52 -22.86
C VAL A 354 13.51 -13.30 -23.92
N ASP A 355 14.63 -12.73 -24.36
CA ASP A 355 15.54 -13.39 -25.30
C ASP A 355 16.44 -14.41 -24.57
N THR A 356 17.31 -15.09 -25.31
CA THR A 356 18.27 -16.05 -24.76
C THR A 356 19.27 -15.43 -23.80
N ASP A 357 19.49 -14.11 -23.90
CA ASP A 357 20.42 -13.36 -23.05
C ASP A 357 19.75 -12.88 -21.75
N GLY A 358 18.44 -13.14 -21.59
CA GLY A 358 17.68 -12.82 -20.38
C GLY A 358 17.17 -11.39 -20.33
N VAL A 359 17.32 -10.59 -21.40
CA VAL A 359 16.86 -9.20 -21.43
C VAL A 359 15.35 -9.19 -21.65
N ALA A 360 14.62 -8.51 -20.77
CA ALA A 360 13.18 -8.35 -20.87
C ALA A 360 12.80 -7.09 -21.68
N GLU A 361 11.87 -7.26 -22.61
CA GLU A 361 11.19 -6.19 -23.35
C GLU A 361 9.68 -6.38 -23.18
N LEU A 362 8.98 -5.32 -22.77
CA LEU A 362 7.52 -5.29 -22.75
C LEU A 362 7.01 -4.67 -24.04
N ILE A 363 6.00 -5.29 -24.63
CA ILE A 363 5.44 -4.85 -25.91
C ILE A 363 3.92 -4.72 -25.85
N CYS A 364 3.40 -3.83 -26.70
CA CYS A 364 1.98 -3.75 -27.04
C CYS A 364 1.85 -3.65 -28.56
N CYS A 365 1.34 -4.71 -29.18
CA CYS A 365 1.07 -4.80 -30.62
C CYS A 365 -0.39 -4.39 -30.88
N ARG A 366 -0.59 -3.43 -31.79
CA ARG A 366 -1.90 -2.85 -32.07
C ARG A 366 -2.50 -3.37 -33.38
N PRO A 367 -3.84 -3.40 -33.51
CA PRO A 367 -4.52 -3.78 -34.76
C PRO A 367 -4.18 -2.88 -35.95
N ASP A 368 -3.78 -1.63 -35.71
CA ASP A 368 -3.37 -0.69 -36.76
C ASP A 368 -1.95 -0.95 -37.31
N GLY A 369 -1.26 -1.96 -36.79
CA GLY A 369 0.09 -2.33 -37.20
C GLY A 369 1.21 -1.66 -36.41
N SER A 370 0.90 -0.77 -35.46
CA SER A 370 1.90 -0.13 -34.60
C SER A 370 2.31 -1.02 -33.42
N VAL A 371 3.54 -0.83 -32.96
CA VAL A 371 4.11 -1.56 -31.82
C VAL A 371 4.73 -0.56 -30.86
N HIS A 372 4.34 -0.66 -29.60
CA HIS A 372 5.01 0.03 -28.51
C HIS A 372 5.94 -0.96 -27.82
N ARG A 373 7.16 -0.52 -27.50
CA ARG A 373 8.18 -1.35 -26.85
C ARG A 373 8.79 -0.59 -25.68
N ARG A 374 9.16 -1.33 -24.65
CA ARG A 374 9.75 -0.76 -23.44
C ARG A 374 10.61 -1.78 -22.72
N CYS A 375 11.84 -1.44 -22.42
CA CYS A 375 12.69 -2.19 -21.50
C CYS A 375 12.50 -1.66 -20.07
N PRO A 376 11.91 -2.43 -19.13
CA PRO A 376 11.60 -1.94 -17.78
C PRO A 376 12.79 -1.37 -17.02
N GLU A 377 13.99 -1.90 -17.24
CA GLU A 377 15.19 -1.45 -16.53
C GLU A 377 15.72 -0.12 -17.05
N ARG A 378 15.48 0.21 -18.33
CA ARG A 378 16.16 1.33 -19.01
C ARG A 378 15.23 2.47 -19.40
N ASP A 379 14.02 2.15 -19.81
CA ASP A 379 13.13 3.11 -20.46
C ASP A 379 12.12 3.70 -19.49
N ASP A 380 11.73 4.96 -19.75
CA ASP A 380 10.64 5.63 -19.04
C ASP A 380 9.30 4.92 -19.27
N PHE A 381 8.30 5.25 -18.46
CA PHE A 381 6.95 4.72 -18.68
C PHE A 381 6.38 5.23 -20.00
N VAL A 382 5.64 4.36 -20.68
CA VAL A 382 4.97 4.69 -21.95
C VAL A 382 3.47 4.59 -21.74
N LEU A 383 2.76 5.67 -22.04
CA LEU A 383 1.30 5.70 -22.08
C LEU A 383 0.83 5.45 -23.52
N ILE A 384 -0.09 4.50 -23.68
CA ILE A 384 -0.56 4.00 -24.96
C ILE A 384 -2.07 4.20 -25.03
N ASP A 385 -2.51 5.08 -25.91
CA ASP A 385 -3.93 5.30 -26.19
C ASP A 385 -4.43 4.24 -27.18
N LEU A 386 -5.37 3.40 -26.74
CA LEU A 386 -5.99 2.33 -27.51
C LEU A 386 -7.49 2.55 -27.56
N ASP A 387 -8.02 2.96 -28.71
CA ASP A 387 -9.44 3.17 -29.01
C ASP A 387 -10.23 3.93 -27.91
N HIS A 388 -10.57 3.23 -26.82
CA HIS A 388 -11.37 3.71 -25.70
C HIS A 388 -10.61 3.87 -24.37
N LEU A 389 -9.38 3.37 -24.22
CA LEU A 389 -8.61 3.44 -22.98
C LEU A 389 -7.17 3.92 -23.17
N ARG A 390 -6.55 4.40 -22.09
CA ARG A 390 -5.10 4.59 -22.01
C ARG A 390 -4.49 3.50 -21.14
N LEU A 391 -3.47 2.78 -21.63
CA LEU A 391 -2.74 1.79 -20.84
C LEU A 391 -1.25 2.07 -20.74
N THR A 392 -0.59 1.34 -19.85
CA THR A 392 0.87 1.31 -19.68
C THR A 392 1.37 -0.12 -19.47
N LEU A 393 2.67 -0.34 -19.69
CA LEU A 393 3.35 -1.63 -19.53
C LEU A 393 4.35 -1.52 -18.37
N LEU A 394 4.16 -2.33 -17.34
CA LEU A 394 5.02 -2.36 -16.15
C LEU A 394 5.61 -3.75 -15.93
N SER A 395 6.83 -3.82 -15.40
CA SER A 395 7.28 -5.05 -14.75
C SER A 395 6.60 -5.21 -13.39
N LYS A 396 6.66 -6.41 -12.83
CA LYS A 396 6.18 -6.64 -11.46
C LYS A 396 6.89 -5.76 -10.45
N GLU A 397 8.22 -5.64 -10.55
CA GLU A 397 9.01 -4.83 -9.63
C GLU A 397 8.62 -3.34 -9.68
N GLU A 398 8.31 -2.81 -10.85
CA GLU A 398 7.82 -1.43 -10.98
C GLU A 398 6.44 -1.25 -10.37
N CYS A 399 5.53 -2.21 -10.58
CA CYS A 399 4.18 -2.19 -10.02
C CYS A 399 4.16 -2.35 -8.49
N ARG A 400 5.22 -2.89 -7.88
CA ARG A 400 5.36 -2.96 -6.42
C ARG A 400 5.56 -1.58 -5.78
N HIS A 401 5.97 -0.56 -6.54
CA HIS A 401 6.13 0.82 -6.07
C HIS A 401 4.82 1.60 -6.20
N PRO A 402 4.15 1.98 -5.09
CA PRO A 402 2.95 2.80 -5.17
C PRO A 402 3.19 4.11 -5.90
N GLU A 403 4.40 4.68 -5.80
CA GLU A 403 4.75 5.94 -6.46
C GLU A 403 4.56 5.88 -7.98
N ALA A 404 4.96 4.77 -8.60
CA ALA A 404 4.83 4.56 -10.04
C ALA A 404 3.36 4.49 -10.47
N VAL A 405 2.56 3.71 -9.74
CA VAL A 405 1.13 3.52 -10.05
C VAL A 405 0.35 4.80 -9.83
N THR A 406 0.57 5.51 -8.71
CA THR A 406 -0.12 6.79 -8.46
C THR A 406 0.26 7.84 -9.51
N ALA A 407 1.53 7.92 -9.92
CA ALA A 407 1.99 8.82 -10.98
C ALA A 407 1.28 8.53 -12.31
N LEU A 408 1.23 7.26 -12.72
CA LEU A 408 0.55 6.84 -13.96
C LEU A 408 -0.96 7.10 -13.91
N ALA A 409 -1.61 6.87 -12.77
CA ALA A 409 -3.02 7.22 -12.57
C ALA A 409 -3.24 8.73 -12.74
N LYS A 410 -2.34 9.57 -12.20
CA LYS A 410 -2.40 11.03 -12.34
C LYS A 410 -2.17 11.51 -13.78
N GLU A 411 -1.49 10.71 -14.61
CA GLU A 411 -1.32 10.95 -16.05
C GLU A 411 -2.46 10.38 -16.91
N GLY A 412 -3.56 9.97 -16.27
CA GLY A 412 -4.77 9.50 -16.95
C GLY A 412 -4.68 8.06 -17.43
N CYS A 413 -3.75 7.25 -16.91
CA CYS A 413 -3.70 5.82 -17.22
C CYS A 413 -4.93 5.11 -16.65
N ASP A 414 -5.61 4.33 -17.48
CA ASP A 414 -6.77 3.51 -17.10
C ASP A 414 -6.32 2.12 -16.65
N LEU A 415 -5.37 1.50 -17.36
CA LEU A 415 -4.94 0.11 -17.16
C LEU A 415 -3.41 -0.02 -17.13
N ALA A 416 -2.85 -0.62 -16.08
CA ALA A 416 -1.47 -1.10 -16.08
C ALA A 416 -1.43 -2.60 -16.37
N VAL A 417 -0.68 -2.97 -17.41
CA VAL A 417 -0.49 -4.34 -17.84
C VAL A 417 0.85 -4.84 -17.32
N VAL A 418 0.84 -5.98 -16.62
CA VAL A 418 1.99 -6.57 -15.92
C VAL A 418 2.21 -7.99 -16.41
N PRO A 419 2.87 -8.18 -17.57
CA PRO A 419 3.22 -9.50 -18.06
C PRO A 419 4.46 -10.02 -17.34
N GLU A 420 4.39 -11.22 -16.79
CA GLU A 420 5.45 -11.80 -15.99
C GLU A 420 5.62 -13.30 -16.17
N THR A 421 6.73 -13.80 -15.65
CA THR A 421 6.95 -15.25 -15.55
C THR A 421 6.04 -15.91 -14.53
N GLY A 422 5.79 -15.25 -13.39
CA GLY A 422 4.92 -15.75 -12.34
C GLY A 422 4.80 -14.81 -11.16
N PHE A 423 3.80 -15.09 -10.32
CA PHE A 423 3.48 -14.32 -9.12
C PHE A 423 3.40 -15.24 -7.92
N ASP A 424 3.96 -14.80 -6.80
CA ASP A 424 3.73 -15.43 -5.51
C ASP A 424 2.49 -14.85 -4.80
N GLU A 425 2.14 -15.39 -3.64
CA GLU A 425 0.98 -14.92 -2.87
C GLU A 425 1.13 -13.45 -2.40
N GLY A 426 2.36 -13.03 -2.11
CA GLY A 426 2.66 -11.66 -1.71
C GLY A 426 2.53 -10.67 -2.88
N ASP A 427 2.88 -11.11 -4.09
CA ASP A 427 2.70 -10.34 -5.32
C ASP A 427 1.23 -10.02 -5.58
N ARG A 428 0.33 -11.01 -5.46
CA ARG A 428 -1.12 -10.78 -5.66
C ARG A 428 -1.68 -9.77 -4.67
N ALA A 429 -1.31 -9.86 -3.39
CA ALA A 429 -1.74 -8.88 -2.39
C ALA A 429 -1.23 -7.46 -2.69
N VAL A 430 0.05 -7.32 -3.06
CA VAL A 430 0.66 -6.02 -3.37
C VAL A 430 0.04 -5.42 -4.64
N LEU A 431 0.03 -6.16 -5.75
CA LEU A 431 -0.47 -5.69 -7.04
C LEU A 431 -1.99 -5.44 -6.99
N GLY A 432 -2.76 -6.31 -6.34
CA GLY A 432 -4.19 -6.07 -6.12
C GLY A 432 -4.45 -4.76 -5.37
N SER A 433 -3.66 -4.48 -4.33
CA SER A 433 -3.76 -3.22 -3.59
C SER A 433 -3.39 -1.97 -4.42
N ARG A 434 -2.73 -2.12 -5.58
CA ARG A 434 -2.43 -0.98 -6.48
C ARG A 434 -3.66 -0.44 -7.18
N SER A 435 -4.71 -1.25 -7.32
CA SER A 435 -5.98 -0.76 -7.86
C SER A 435 -6.59 0.38 -7.03
N ILE A 436 -6.25 0.45 -5.74
CA ILE A 436 -6.65 1.53 -4.83
C ILE A 436 -6.06 2.89 -5.25
N GLU A 437 -4.91 2.87 -5.93
CA GLU A 437 -4.27 4.05 -6.53
C GLU A 437 -4.97 4.52 -7.82
N GLN A 438 -6.23 4.10 -8.03
CA GLN A 438 -7.16 4.60 -9.04
C GLN A 438 -6.83 4.17 -10.48
N LEU A 439 -6.27 2.99 -10.70
CA LEU A 439 -6.12 2.39 -12.04
C LEU A 439 -6.35 0.88 -12.01
N ALA A 440 -6.78 0.29 -13.12
CA ALA A 440 -6.93 -1.15 -13.23
C ALA A 440 -5.58 -1.85 -13.39
N ILE A 441 -5.42 -3.04 -12.84
CA ILE A 441 -4.21 -3.86 -12.97
C ILE A 441 -4.59 -5.13 -13.71
N ALA A 442 -3.92 -5.44 -14.82
CA ALA A 442 -4.01 -6.75 -15.48
C ALA A 442 -2.64 -7.44 -15.39
N ALA A 443 -2.54 -8.41 -14.48
CA ALA A 443 -1.32 -9.16 -14.23
C ALA A 443 -1.44 -10.57 -14.84
N CYS A 444 -0.48 -10.95 -15.67
CA CYS A 444 -0.51 -12.24 -16.37
C CYS A 444 0.81 -12.97 -16.19
N GLY A 445 0.77 -14.10 -15.48
CA GLY A 445 1.87 -15.03 -15.29
C GLY A 445 1.55 -16.36 -15.97
N ARG A 446 2.51 -17.29 -15.95
CA ARG A 446 2.33 -18.61 -16.57
C ARG A 446 1.21 -19.41 -15.94
N ASP A 447 1.16 -19.43 -14.60
CA ASP A 447 0.23 -20.29 -13.85
C ASP A 447 -0.94 -19.53 -13.22
N VAL A 448 -0.74 -18.23 -12.94
CA VAL A 448 -1.74 -17.37 -12.30
C VAL A 448 -1.86 -16.04 -13.05
N SER A 449 -3.09 -15.62 -13.28
CA SER A 449 -3.41 -14.30 -13.82
C SER A 449 -4.55 -13.69 -13.04
N PHE A 450 -4.56 -12.36 -12.95
CA PHE A 450 -5.61 -11.64 -12.26
C PHE A 450 -5.80 -10.24 -12.84
N ILE A 451 -7.04 -9.77 -12.78
CA ILE A 451 -7.43 -8.41 -13.15
C ILE A 451 -8.07 -7.76 -11.93
N CYS A 452 -7.58 -6.60 -11.51
CA CYS A 452 -8.11 -5.85 -10.37
C CYS A 452 -8.64 -4.49 -10.83
N LEU A 453 -9.86 -4.13 -10.42
CA LEU A 453 -10.44 -2.81 -10.66
C LEU A 453 -10.44 -1.99 -9.38
N PRO A 454 -10.27 -0.65 -9.46
CA PRO A 454 -10.36 0.22 -8.30
C PRO A 454 -11.64 -0.04 -7.48
N PRO A 455 -11.55 0.00 -6.14
CA PRO A 455 -12.72 -0.19 -5.30
C PRO A 455 -13.75 0.92 -5.50
N VAL A 456 -15.02 0.58 -5.31
CA VAL A 456 -16.10 1.56 -5.14
C VAL A 456 -16.22 1.86 -3.64
N ASP A 457 -16.15 3.13 -3.27
CA ASP A 457 -16.17 3.59 -1.87
C ASP A 457 -15.12 2.88 -0.98
N HIS A 458 -15.53 2.27 0.14
CA HIS A 458 -14.65 1.58 1.08
C HIS A 458 -14.66 0.05 0.92
N TYR A 459 -15.13 -0.45 -0.23
CA TYR A 459 -15.17 -1.89 -0.52
C TYR A 459 -13.79 -2.42 -0.92
N ARG A 460 -13.62 -3.75 -0.86
CA ARG A 460 -12.48 -4.40 -1.51
C ARG A 460 -12.52 -4.12 -3.01
N TRP A 461 -11.35 -4.04 -3.63
CA TRP A 461 -11.26 -4.00 -5.09
C TRP A 461 -11.94 -5.22 -5.71
N GLU A 462 -12.51 -5.02 -6.88
CA GLU A 462 -13.03 -6.14 -7.68
C GLU A 462 -11.85 -6.90 -8.28
N GLU A 463 -11.92 -8.22 -8.26
CA GLU A 463 -10.84 -9.08 -8.72
C GLU A 463 -11.39 -10.28 -9.49
N ALA A 464 -10.96 -10.45 -10.74
CA ALA A 464 -11.07 -11.70 -11.46
C ALA A 464 -9.73 -12.43 -11.38
N VAL A 465 -9.75 -13.71 -11.05
CA VAL A 465 -8.57 -14.57 -11.02
C VAL A 465 -8.78 -15.71 -11.99
N GLY A 466 -7.77 -15.95 -12.81
CA GLY A 466 -7.66 -17.12 -13.65
C GLY A 466 -6.58 -18.04 -13.13
N GLU A 467 -6.95 -19.31 -12.95
CA GLU A 467 -6.02 -20.42 -12.74
C GLU A 467 -6.25 -21.42 -13.88
N GLY A 468 -5.18 -21.96 -14.47
CA GLY A 468 -5.29 -22.92 -15.58
C GLY A 468 -5.47 -22.28 -16.96
N VAL A 469 -6.20 -22.92 -17.87
CA VAL A 469 -6.15 -22.60 -19.33
C VAL A 469 -6.87 -21.30 -19.68
N ASP A 470 -7.98 -20.98 -19.00
CA ASP A 470 -8.91 -19.92 -19.44
C ASP A 470 -8.49 -18.50 -19.02
N GLY A 471 -7.65 -18.41 -17.99
CA GLY A 471 -7.11 -17.18 -17.43
C GLY A 471 -8.12 -16.19 -16.90
N ALA A 472 -7.64 -15.00 -16.52
CA ALA A 472 -8.47 -13.94 -15.96
C ALA A 472 -9.14 -13.15 -17.08
N SER A 473 -10.42 -12.85 -16.91
CA SER A 473 -11.20 -12.12 -17.91
C SER A 473 -12.13 -11.14 -17.21
N MET A 474 -12.19 -9.91 -17.71
CA MET A 474 -13.02 -8.86 -17.11
C MET A 474 -13.41 -7.79 -18.13
N LEU A 475 -14.68 -7.37 -18.09
CA LEU A 475 -15.15 -6.20 -18.82
C LEU A 475 -14.90 -4.95 -17.96
N ILE A 476 -14.16 -4.00 -18.51
CA ILE A 476 -13.76 -2.78 -17.82
C ILE A 476 -14.60 -1.60 -18.30
N GLU A 477 -15.36 -1.00 -17.37
CA GLU A 477 -16.10 0.24 -17.59
C GLU A 477 -15.15 1.45 -17.52
N VAL A 478 -14.48 1.77 -18.63
CA VAL A 478 -13.40 2.78 -18.68
C VAL A 478 -13.85 4.15 -18.16
N GLU A 479 -15.11 4.54 -18.40
CA GLU A 479 -15.65 5.81 -17.89
C GLU A 479 -15.53 5.93 -16.36
N LYS A 480 -15.69 4.81 -15.64
CA LYS A 480 -15.57 4.79 -14.17
C LYS A 480 -14.11 4.98 -13.73
N LEU A 481 -13.14 4.45 -14.50
CA LEU A 481 -11.71 4.56 -14.20
C LEU A 481 -11.15 5.97 -14.36
N ARG A 482 -11.86 6.84 -15.07
CA ARG A 482 -11.44 8.24 -15.29
C ARG A 482 -11.91 9.18 -14.19
N ARG A 483 -12.82 8.73 -13.32
CA ARG A 483 -13.27 9.47 -12.14
C ARG A 483 -12.39 9.13 -10.93
N LYS A 484 -11.13 9.58 -10.99
CA LYS A 484 -10.10 9.24 -10.01
C LYS A 484 -10.11 10.20 -8.81
N ARG A 485 -9.86 9.68 -7.60
CA ARG A 485 -9.66 10.50 -6.39
C ARG A 485 -8.30 10.23 -5.78
N PHE A 486 -7.51 11.30 -5.62
CA PHE A 486 -6.14 11.20 -5.13
C PHE A 486 -6.01 11.72 -3.70
N TYR A 487 -5.17 11.05 -2.93
CA TYR A 487 -4.73 11.51 -1.62
C TYR A 487 -3.38 12.25 -1.75
N ASP A 488 -3.43 13.56 -1.98
CA ASP A 488 -2.25 14.37 -2.29
C ASP A 488 -1.59 15.06 -1.09
N ARG A 489 -1.96 14.68 0.15
CA ARG A 489 -1.25 15.12 1.37
C ARG A 489 -0.08 14.17 1.63
N ILE A 490 0.96 14.28 0.82
CA ILE A 490 2.12 13.39 0.80
C ILE A 490 3.43 14.19 0.75
N ASP A 491 4.50 13.64 1.32
CA ASP A 491 5.84 14.22 1.23
C ASP A 491 6.45 13.90 -0.14
N VAL A 492 6.12 14.73 -1.14
CA VAL A 492 6.57 14.55 -2.53
C VAL A 492 8.10 14.64 -2.64
N GLU A 493 8.74 15.51 -1.85
CA GLU A 493 10.19 15.68 -1.88
C GLU A 493 10.91 14.40 -1.44
N LEU A 494 10.45 13.78 -0.34
CA LEU A 494 10.95 12.50 0.12
C LEU A 494 10.66 11.38 -0.89
N LEU A 495 9.43 11.33 -1.43
CA LEU A 495 9.04 10.29 -2.38
C LEU A 495 9.84 10.40 -3.68
N LEU A 496 10.23 11.60 -4.11
CA LEU A 496 11.08 11.80 -5.29
C LEU A 496 12.59 11.75 -4.99
N ALA A 497 12.99 11.58 -3.73
CA ALA A 497 14.37 11.38 -3.36
C ALA A 497 14.85 9.96 -3.67
N ARG A 498 16.06 9.84 -4.25
CA ARG A 498 16.73 8.55 -4.43
C ARG A 498 17.05 7.94 -3.06
N ASN A 499 16.43 6.79 -2.78
CA ASN A 499 16.60 6.01 -1.55
C ASN A 499 16.43 6.81 -0.24
N GLY A 500 15.50 7.78 -0.20
CA GLY A 500 15.17 8.52 1.02
C GLY A 500 16.27 9.46 1.53
N ARG A 501 17.32 9.71 0.74
CA ARG A 501 18.34 10.73 1.07
C ARG A 501 17.83 12.10 0.66
N SER A 502 17.68 13.03 1.60
CA SER A 502 17.36 14.40 1.25
C SER A 502 18.43 14.97 0.29
N PRO A 503 18.08 15.94 -0.58
CA PRO A 503 19.06 16.62 -1.42
C PRO A 503 20.27 17.17 -0.63
N ASP A 504 20.05 17.57 0.62
CA ASP A 504 21.09 18.09 1.51
C ASP A 504 22.04 17.00 2.03
N ALA A 505 21.55 15.77 2.25
CA ALA A 505 22.40 14.63 2.61
C ALA A 505 23.30 14.19 1.43
N CYS A 506 22.82 14.31 0.19
CA CYS A 506 23.65 14.08 -1.00
C CYS A 506 24.71 15.17 -1.19
N ARG A 507 24.40 16.45 -0.89
CA ARG A 507 25.37 17.56 -0.93
C ARG A 507 26.47 17.44 0.13
N ALA A 508 26.15 16.88 1.30
CA ALA A 508 27.14 16.60 2.35
C ALA A 508 28.15 15.50 1.94
N ASP A 509 27.69 14.45 1.24
CA ASP A 509 28.56 13.38 0.71
C ASP A 509 29.48 13.89 -0.44
N GLU A 510 29.01 14.84 -1.26
CA GLU A 510 29.82 15.44 -2.34
C GLU A 510 30.86 16.44 -1.83
N THR A 511 30.59 17.11 -0.71
CA THR A 511 31.54 18.03 -0.06
C THR A 511 32.56 17.29 0.81
N GLY A 512 32.16 16.21 1.48
CA GLY A 512 33.08 15.33 2.22
C GLY A 512 34.08 14.57 1.34
N LYS A 513 33.79 14.37 0.04
CA LYS A 513 34.73 13.80 -0.94
C LYS A 513 35.70 14.80 -1.56
N ARG A 514 35.57 16.11 -1.30
CA ARG A 514 36.46 17.14 -1.86
C ARG A 514 37.54 17.63 -0.90
N GLU A 515 37.55 17.21 0.36
CA GLU A 515 38.54 17.66 1.36
C GLU A 515 39.75 16.71 1.54
N GLU A 516 39.79 15.59 0.81
CA GLU A 516 40.95 14.67 0.80
C GLU A 516 41.65 14.62 -0.58
N GLU A 517 41.80 15.75 -1.26
CA GLU A 517 42.81 15.87 -2.32
C GLU A 517 43.60 17.18 -2.18
N THR A 518 44.81 17.02 -1.63
CA THR A 518 46.04 17.81 -1.79
C THR A 518 46.22 19.11 -0.98
N PRO A 519 47.48 19.40 -0.59
CA PRO A 519 48.60 19.66 -1.51
C PRO A 519 49.45 18.45 -1.90
#